data_AF-C2G338-F1
#
_entry.id   AF-C2G338-F1
#
_cell.length_a   1.000
_cell.length_b   1.000
_cell.length_c   1.000
_cell.angle_alpha   90.00
_cell.angle_beta   90.00
_cell.angle_gamma   90.00
#
_symmetry.space_group_name_H-M   'P 1'
#
loop_
_entity.id
_entity.type
_entity.pdbx_description
1 polymer ?
#
loop_
_entity_poly.entity_id
_entity_poly.type
_entity_poly.pdbx_seq_one_letter_code
_entity_poly.pdbx_strand_id
1 'polypeptide(L)'
;MSKNNLDEIIRRSLELRKSYHSLEVQNHESKWTVEEDALAYLTDAGMVGRNIMSQQHRWPKSNSASELEHKLGENIWWLIVLANRSGIDIKDAVENFLTKTEKLVR
;
A
#
# COMPACT_ATOMS: atom_id res chain seq x y z
N MET A 1 22.05 -2.99 0.42
CA MET A 1 20.92 -3.30 1.33
C MET A 1 20.03 -4.32 0.65
N SER A 2 19.61 -5.37 1.36
CA SER A 2 18.68 -6.38 0.84
C SER A 2 17.34 -5.71 0.51
N LYS A 3 16.83 -5.89 -0.71
CA LYS A 3 15.50 -5.39 -1.13
C LYS A 3 14.34 -6.05 -0.35
N ASN A 4 14.60 -7.07 0.46
CA ASN A 4 13.59 -7.93 1.07
C ASN A 4 13.50 -7.79 2.60
N ASN A 5 14.16 -6.79 3.20
CA ASN A 5 14.01 -6.55 4.63
C ASN A 5 12.73 -5.73 4.89
N LEU A 6 11.74 -6.36 5.53
CA LEU A 6 10.45 -5.73 5.83
C LEU A 6 10.58 -4.52 6.78
N ASP A 7 11.47 -4.57 7.77
CA ASP A 7 11.71 -3.43 8.66
C ASP A 7 12.20 -2.20 7.88
N GLU A 8 13.10 -2.41 6.92
CA GLU A 8 13.62 -1.34 6.07
C GLU A 8 12.54 -0.80 5.12
N ILE A 9 11.67 -1.68 4.59
CA ILE A 9 10.52 -1.27 3.77
C ILE A 9 9.56 -0.43 4.61
N ILE A 10 9.24 -0.85 5.83
CA ILE A 10 8.38 -0.10 6.75
C ILE A 10 9.00 1.27 7.03
N ARG A 11 10.27 1.31 7.43
CA ARG A 11 10.98 2.56 7.71
C ARG A 11 10.92 3.52 6.53
N ARG A 12 11.27 3.07 5.32
CA ARG A 12 11.22 3.89 4.09
C ARG A 12 9.80 4.37 3.78
N SER A 13 8.79 3.53 4.00
CA SER A 13 7.39 3.86 3.76
C SER A 13 6.90 4.98 4.68
N LEU A 14 7.25 4.90 5.96
CA LEU A 14 6.88 5.91 6.96
C LEU A 14 7.62 7.24 6.73
N GLU A 15 8.91 7.19 6.39
CA GLU A 15 9.66 8.40 6.01
C GLU A 15 9.06 9.07 4.76
N LEU A 16 8.68 8.29 3.75
CA LEU A 16 8.02 8.83 2.55
C LEU A 16 6.68 9.49 2.89
N ARG A 17 5.85 8.87 3.74
CA ARG A 17 4.57 9.48 4.17
C ARG A 17 4.77 10.79 4.93
N LYS A 18 5.82 10.89 5.77
CA LYS A 18 6.20 12.14 6.43
C LYS A 18 6.54 13.22 5.40
N SER A 19 7.28 12.89 4.34
CA SER A 19 7.56 13.83 3.24
C SER A 19 6.28 14.30 2.55
N TYR A 20 5.33 13.40 2.27
CA TYR A 20 4.02 13.78 1.72
C TYR A 20 3.21 14.68 2.66
N HIS A 21 3.18 14.40 3.97
CA HIS A 21 2.52 15.28 4.94
C HIS A 21 3.12 16.69 4.94
N SER A 22 4.44 16.82 4.78
CA SER A 22 5.08 18.13 4.67
C SER A 22 4.64 18.87 3.41
N LEU A 23 4.48 18.16 2.28
CA LEU A 23 3.96 18.73 1.04
C LEU A 23 2.48 19.14 1.16
N GLU A 24 1.65 18.33 1.82
CA GLU A 24 0.24 18.65 2.08
C GLU A 24 0.11 19.94 2.90
N VAL A 25 0.89 20.09 3.97
CA VAL A 25 0.89 21.31 4.78
C VAL A 25 1.37 22.51 3.96
N GLN A 26 2.38 22.33 3.11
CA GLN A 26 2.89 23.41 2.26
C GLN A 26 1.86 23.87 1.22
N ASN A 27 1.07 22.95 0.66
CA ASN A 27 0.14 23.25 -0.44
C ASN A 27 -1.30 23.53 0.02
N HIS A 28 -1.70 22.99 1.17
CA HIS A 28 -3.10 22.95 1.62
C HIS A 28 -3.27 23.26 3.12
N GLU A 29 -2.21 23.70 3.81
CA GLU A 29 -2.20 24.13 5.22
C GLU A 29 -2.66 23.06 6.24
N SER A 30 -2.85 21.82 5.77
CA SER A 30 -3.36 20.71 6.56
C SER A 30 -2.77 19.40 6.06
N LYS A 31 -2.80 18.38 6.92
CA LYS A 31 -2.45 17.01 6.54
C LYS A 31 -3.72 16.25 6.26
N TRP A 32 -3.65 15.30 5.34
CA TRP A 32 -4.74 14.36 5.12
C TRP A 32 -5.03 13.59 6.40
N THR A 33 -6.31 13.44 6.69
CA THR A 33 -6.86 12.56 7.71
C THR A 33 -6.58 11.10 7.38
N VAL A 34 -6.83 10.20 8.34
CA VAL A 34 -6.64 8.76 8.10
C VAL A 34 -7.68 8.26 7.09
N GLU A 35 -8.86 8.85 7.12
CA GLU A 35 -9.97 8.60 6.21
C GLU A 35 -9.63 9.01 4.77
N GLU A 36 -8.95 10.14 4.57
CA GLU A 36 -8.46 10.57 3.26
C GLU A 36 -7.35 9.66 2.72
N ASP A 37 -6.41 9.23 3.58
CA ASP A 37 -5.41 8.21 3.20
C ASP A 37 -6.10 6.89 2.81
N ALA A 38 -7.14 6.47 3.53
CA ALA A 38 -7.89 5.26 3.23
C ALA A 38 -8.67 5.36 1.90
N LEU A 39 -9.21 6.55 1.59
CA LEU A 39 -9.88 6.80 0.32
C LEU A 39 -8.90 6.77 -0.87
N ALA A 40 -7.70 7.33 -0.68
CA ALA A 40 -6.64 7.26 -1.69
C ALA A 40 -6.18 5.82 -1.92
N TYR A 41 -5.98 5.05 -0.85
CA TYR A 41 -5.70 3.62 -0.93
C TYR A 41 -6.76 2.86 -1.73
N LEU A 42 -8.06 3.10 -1.48
CA LEU A 42 -9.13 2.41 -2.19
C LEU A 42 -9.07 2.66 -3.71
N THR A 43 -8.69 3.87 -4.11
CA THR A 43 -8.49 4.21 -5.53
C THR A 43 -7.36 3.39 -6.15
N ASP A 44 -6.21 3.32 -5.48
CA ASP A 44 -5.05 2.57 -5.95
C ASP A 44 -5.27 1.05 -5.93
N ALA A 45 -6.01 0.53 -4.95
CA ALA A 45 -6.45 -0.86 -4.90
C ALA A 45 -7.35 -1.21 -6.09
N GLY A 46 -8.27 -0.33 -6.45
CA GLY A 46 -9.11 -0.48 -7.65
C GLY A 46 -8.28 -0.50 -8.94
N MET A 47 -7.21 0.30 -9.01
CA MET A 47 -6.29 0.31 -10.16
C MET A 47 -5.54 -1.01 -10.30
N VAL A 48 -5.11 -1.65 -9.20
CA VAL A 48 -4.52 -3.01 -9.25
C VAL A 48 -5.48 -3.99 -9.94
N GLY A 49 -6.76 -4.01 -9.55
CA GLY A 49 -7.76 -4.88 -10.18
C GLY A 49 -7.91 -4.63 -11.69
N ARG A 50 -7.99 -3.36 -12.11
CA ARG A 50 -8.07 -3.00 -13.54
C ARG A 50 -6.81 -3.42 -14.31
N ASN A 51 -5.64 -3.22 -13.72
CA ASN A 51 -4.37 -3.55 -14.34
C ASN A 51 -4.16 -5.07 -14.44
N ILE A 52 -4.62 -5.86 -13.46
CA ILE A 52 -4.68 -7.32 -13.56
C ILE A 52 -5.58 -7.76 -14.71
N MET A 53 -6.80 -7.22 -14.83
CA MET A 53 -7.71 -7.60 -15.93
C MET A 53 -7.08 -7.33 -17.31
N SER A 54 -6.38 -6.21 -17.44
CA SER A 54 -5.67 -5.88 -18.66
C SER A 54 -4.45 -6.79 -18.90
N GLN A 55 -3.66 -7.08 -17.85
CA GLN A 55 -2.52 -8.00 -17.92
C GLN A 55 -2.96 -9.44 -18.25
N GLN A 56 -4.18 -9.83 -17.89
CA GLN A 56 -4.82 -11.11 -18.25
C GLN A 56 -5.55 -11.06 -19.60
N HIS A 57 -5.37 -9.99 -20.39
CA HIS A 57 -6.00 -9.79 -21.70
C HIS A 57 -7.54 -9.83 -21.68
N ARG A 58 -8.16 -9.57 -20.53
CA ARG A 58 -9.62 -9.46 -20.38
C ARG A 58 -10.13 -8.03 -20.53
N TRP A 59 -9.22 -7.05 -20.57
CA TRP A 59 -9.54 -5.64 -20.76
C TRP A 59 -8.55 -4.95 -21.72
N PRO A 60 -9.01 -4.24 -22.77
CA PRO A 60 -8.15 -3.61 -23.77
C PRO A 60 -7.56 -2.31 -23.23
N LYS A 61 -6.44 -2.41 -22.52
CA LYS A 61 -5.62 -1.28 -22.06
C LYS A 61 -4.15 -1.57 -22.37
N SER A 62 -3.43 -0.58 -22.89
CA SER A 62 -1.99 -0.65 -23.11
C SER A 62 -1.20 -0.36 -21.83
N ASN A 63 0.06 -0.78 -21.76
CA ASN A 63 1.00 -0.51 -20.65
C ASN A 63 0.59 -1.03 -19.25
N SER A 64 -0.29 -2.01 -19.17
CA SER A 64 -0.79 -2.53 -17.89
C SER A 64 0.25 -3.22 -17.02
N ALA A 65 1.31 -3.81 -17.60
CA ALA A 65 2.33 -4.50 -16.81
C ALA A 65 3.15 -3.55 -15.92
N SER A 66 3.63 -2.43 -16.47
CA SER A 66 4.40 -1.44 -15.69
C SER A 66 3.51 -0.73 -14.67
N GLU A 67 2.27 -0.40 -15.04
CA GLU A 67 1.33 0.22 -14.11
C GLU A 67 0.90 -0.73 -12.99
N LEU A 68 0.78 -2.03 -13.29
CA LEU A 68 0.53 -3.06 -12.29
C LEU A 68 1.68 -3.14 -11.28
N GLU A 69 2.94 -3.19 -11.75
CA GLU A 69 4.12 -3.22 -10.87
C GLU A 69 4.13 -2.01 -9.91
N HIS A 70 3.93 -0.81 -10.47
CA HIS A 70 3.89 0.42 -9.69
C HIS A 70 2.76 0.41 -8.65
N LYS A 71 1.53 0.06 -9.07
CA LYS A 71 0.37 0.05 -8.17
C LYS A 71 0.43 -1.05 -7.11
N LEU A 72 1.05 -2.20 -7.40
CA LEU A 72 1.34 -3.21 -6.38
C LEU A 72 2.27 -2.64 -5.30
N GLY A 73 3.32 -1.92 -5.69
CA GLY A 73 4.22 -1.23 -4.75
C GLY A 73 3.50 -0.17 -3.90
N GLU A 74 2.70 0.69 -4.53
CA GLU A 74 1.91 1.71 -3.82
C GLU A 74 0.89 1.10 -2.86
N ASN A 75 0.26 -0.03 -3.21
CA ASN A 75 -0.67 -0.71 -2.32
C ASN A 75 0.02 -1.24 -1.06
N ILE A 76 1.23 -1.80 -1.18
CA ILE A 76 2.03 -2.21 -0.01
C ILE A 76 2.40 -1.00 0.83
N TRP A 77 2.81 0.11 0.20
CA TRP A 77 3.10 1.36 0.90
C TRP A 77 1.89 1.89 1.68
N TRP A 78 0.71 1.93 1.05
CA TRP A 78 -0.53 2.34 1.69
C TRP A 78 -0.90 1.48 2.89
N LEU A 79 -0.83 0.15 2.77
CA LEU A 79 -1.15 -0.76 3.87
C LEU A 79 -0.21 -0.56 5.07
N ILE A 80 1.08 -0.30 4.83
CA ILE A 80 2.03 0.04 5.90
C ILE A 80 1.67 1.37 6.55
N VAL A 81 1.38 2.41 5.74
CA VAL A 81 1.00 3.73 6.24
C VAL A 81 -0.27 3.65 7.08
N LEU A 82 -1.32 3.00 6.57
CA LEU A 82 -2.61 2.86 7.24
C LEU A 82 -2.46 2.08 8.54
N ALA A 83 -1.73 0.96 8.54
CA ALA A 83 -1.47 0.22 9.78
C ALA A 83 -0.82 1.12 10.84
N ASN A 84 0.25 1.85 10.48
CA ASN A 84 0.91 2.78 11.40
C ASN A 84 -0.04 3.90 11.89
N ARG A 85 -0.81 4.51 10.97
CA ARG A 85 -1.77 5.58 11.31
C ARG A 85 -2.95 5.09 12.14
N SER A 86 -3.24 3.79 12.12
CA SER A 86 -4.27 3.14 12.93
C SER A 86 -3.72 2.49 14.22
N GLY A 87 -2.43 2.64 14.52
CA GLY A 87 -1.82 2.06 15.73
C GLY A 87 -1.65 0.54 15.69
N ILE A 88 -1.57 -0.03 14.48
CA ILE A 88 -1.40 -1.47 14.24
C ILE A 88 0.04 -1.73 13.79
N ASP A 89 0.72 -2.68 14.45
CA ASP A 89 1.98 -3.21 13.91
C ASP A 89 1.66 -4.14 12.72
N ILE A 90 2.10 -3.74 11.53
CA ILE A 90 1.84 -4.48 10.31
C ILE A 90 2.52 -5.86 10.29
N LYS A 91 3.66 -6.03 10.98
CA LYS A 91 4.35 -7.31 11.07
C LYS A 91 3.52 -8.30 11.88
N ASP A 92 3.01 -7.86 13.03
CA ASP A 92 2.13 -8.67 13.87
C ASP A 92 0.82 -8.97 13.15
N ALA A 93 0.25 -8.00 12.44
CA ALA A 93 -0.97 -8.21 11.66
C ALA A 93 -0.79 -9.31 10.59
N VAL A 94 0.32 -9.28 9.85
CA VAL A 94 0.66 -10.29 8.83
C VAL A 94 0.92 -11.65 9.47
N GLU A 95 1.76 -11.72 10.50
CA GLU A 95 2.11 -12.97 11.18
C GLU A 95 0.87 -13.66 11.77
N ASN A 96 0.01 -12.90 12.45
CA ASN A 96 -1.23 -13.42 13.02
C ASN A 96 -2.20 -13.92 11.95
N PHE A 97 -2.34 -13.20 10.84
CA PHE A 97 -3.19 -13.61 9.72
C PHE A 97 -2.70 -14.93 9.11
N LEU A 98 -1.41 -15.03 8.80
CA LEU A 98 -0.82 -16.23 8.19
C LEU A 98 -0.93 -17.43 9.13
N THR A 99 -0.45 -17.31 10.37
CA THR A 99 -0.49 -18.39 11.36
C THR A 99 -1.91 -18.89 11.62
N LYS A 100 -2.90 -17.98 11.71
CA LYS A 100 -4.30 -18.35 11.89
C LYS A 100 -4.86 -19.08 10.66
N THR A 101 -4.60 -18.55 9.47
CA THR A 101 -5.16 -19.08 8.22
C THR A 101 -4.56 -20.45 7.88
N GLU A 102 -3.26 -20.63 8.06
CA GLU A 102 -2.57 -21.90 7.86
C GLU A 102 -3.16 -23.03 8.71
N LYS A 103 -3.60 -22.74 9.94
CA LYS A 103 -4.27 -23.72 10.81
C LYS A 103 -5.68 -24.07 10.33
N LEU A 104 -6.34 -23.20 9.55
CA LEU A 104 -7.69 -23.42 9.04
C LEU A 104 -7.71 -24.20 7.72
N VAL A 105 -6.63 -24.12 6.94
CA VAL A 105 -6.51 -24.79 5.62
C VAL A 105 -5.70 -26.08 5.67
N ARG A 106 -5.26 -26.51 6.86
CA ARG A 106 -4.68 -27.83 7.14
C ARG A 106 -5.74 -28.77 7.66
#